data_AF-A0A9D6CSF3-F1
#
_entry.id   AF-A0A9D6CSF3-F1
#
_cell.length_a   1.000
_cell.length_b   1.000
_cell.length_c   1.000
_cell.angle_alpha   90.00
_cell.angle_beta   90.00
_cell.angle_gamma   90.00
#
_symmetry.space_group_name_H-M   'P 1'
#
loop_
_entity.id
_entity.type
_entity.pdbx_description
1 polymer ?
#
loop_
_entity_poly.entity_id
_entity_poly.type
_entity_poly.pdbx_seq_one_letter_code
_entity_poly.pdbx_strand_id
1 'polypeptide(L)'
;MTPRVVIDRKAQAEIKNAVETVQSEWAPDVVRIRYNLGEDWTEDPSIFFRIVLSDEASAPSRLRETSAGVKKRLVEAVDPYDLGLQAYFNFRSSSEQAESGDAAWN
;
A
#
# COMPACT_ATOMS: atom_id res chain seq x y z
N MET A 1 6.47 14.89 -18.60
CA MET A 1 6.18 15.81 -17.47
C MET A 1 6.09 14.95 -16.22
N THR A 2 6.85 15.25 -15.17
CA THR A 2 6.74 14.50 -13.92
C THR A 2 5.60 15.12 -13.11
N PRO A 3 4.54 14.37 -12.77
CA PRO A 3 3.44 14.90 -11.99
C PRO A 3 3.96 15.31 -10.61
N ARG A 4 3.64 16.53 -10.19
CA ARG A 4 4.16 17.11 -8.94
C ARG A 4 3.02 17.12 -7.93
N VAL A 5 2.62 15.95 -7.46
CA VAL A 5 1.85 15.82 -6.22
C VAL A 5 2.69 16.44 -5.10
N VAL A 6 2.27 17.60 -4.59
CA VAL A 6 2.96 18.31 -3.50
C VAL A 6 2.28 17.97 -2.18
N ILE A 7 2.68 16.87 -1.57
CA ILE A 7 2.42 16.59 -0.16
C ILE A 7 3.59 17.13 0.65
N ASP A 8 3.31 17.91 1.69
CA ASP A 8 4.37 18.47 2.54
C ASP A 8 5.13 17.38 3.30
N ARG A 9 6.32 17.72 3.81
CA ARG A 9 7.19 16.73 4.48
C ARG A 9 6.60 16.14 5.75
N LYS A 10 5.73 16.88 6.46
CA LYS A 10 5.08 16.39 7.67
C LYS A 10 4.05 15.35 7.30
N ALA A 11 3.16 15.65 6.34
CA ALA A 11 2.19 14.69 5.85
C ALA A 11 2.87 13.43 5.26
N GLN A 12 3.99 13.59 4.53
CA GLN A 12 4.80 12.43 4.07
C GLN A 12 5.30 11.55 5.23
N ALA A 13 5.75 12.16 6.33
CA ALA A 13 6.20 11.43 7.52
C ALA A 13 5.03 10.74 8.24
N GLU A 14 3.87 11.37 8.30
CA GLU A 14 2.64 10.81 8.87
C GLU A 14 2.17 9.59 8.07
N ILE A 15 2.11 9.67 6.73
CA ILE A 15 1.80 8.52 5.86
C ILE A 15 2.79 7.38 6.11
N LYS A 16 4.09 7.67 6.15
CA LYS A 16 5.13 6.67 6.38
C LYS A 16 4.93 5.95 7.72
N ASN A 17 4.74 6.72 8.80
CA ASN A 17 4.55 6.15 10.14
C ASN A 17 3.26 5.31 10.22
N ALA A 18 2.18 5.77 9.60
CA ALA A 18 0.93 5.05 9.52
C ALA A 18 1.12 3.69 8.80
N VAL A 19 1.79 3.69 7.64
CA VAL A 19 2.08 2.47 6.88
C VAL A 19 2.95 1.49 7.68
N GLU A 20 4.01 1.98 8.34
CA GLU A 20 4.89 1.14 9.17
C GLU A 20 4.14 0.53 10.38
N THR A 21 3.21 1.29 10.96
CA THR A 21 2.34 0.82 12.04
C THR A 21 1.43 -0.30 11.54
N VAL A 22 0.71 -0.09 10.43
CA VAL A 22 -0.18 -1.11 9.86
C VAL A 22 0.60 -2.37 9.46
N GLN A 23 1.78 -2.23 8.86
CA GLN A 23 2.62 -3.39 8.53
C GLN A 23 2.96 -4.21 9.77
N SER A 24 3.29 -3.55 10.89
CA SER A 24 3.64 -4.22 12.14
C SER A 24 2.44 -4.90 12.80
N GLU A 25 1.28 -4.25 12.78
CA GLU A 25 0.02 -4.80 13.33
C GLU A 25 -0.43 -6.07 12.60
N TRP A 26 -0.17 -6.16 11.29
CA TRP A 26 -0.61 -7.26 10.44
C TRP A 26 0.46 -8.33 10.22
N ALA A 27 1.62 -8.22 10.88
CA ALA A 27 2.61 -9.29 10.86
C ALA A 27 2.07 -10.53 11.60
N PRO A 28 2.29 -11.76 11.09
CA PRO A 28 3.13 -12.12 9.94
C PRO A 28 2.37 -12.20 8.59
N ASP A 29 1.05 -11.95 8.56
CA ASP A 29 0.24 -12.06 7.33
C ASP A 29 0.65 -11.03 6.27
N VAL A 30 1.04 -9.83 6.69
CA VAL A 30 1.64 -8.80 5.84
C VAL A 30 3.15 -8.79 6.06
N VAL A 31 3.89 -9.08 4.98
CA VAL A 31 5.36 -9.12 4.99
C VAL A 31 5.95 -7.75 4.74
N ARG A 32 5.36 -6.99 3.81
CA ARG A 32 5.85 -5.65 3.46
C ARG A 32 4.76 -4.79 2.85
N ILE A 33 4.76 -3.50 3.18
CA ILE A 33 3.96 -2.48 2.51
C ILE A 33 4.91 -1.42 1.94
N ARG A 34 4.75 -1.13 0.64
CA ARG A 34 5.34 0.03 -0.03
C ARG A 34 4.22 0.92 -0.52
N TYR A 35 4.53 2.21 -0.69
CA TYR A 35 3.61 3.13 -1.36
C TYR A 35 4.38 4.12 -2.22
N ASN A 36 3.72 4.66 -3.24
CA ASN A 36 4.20 5.78 -4.05
C ASN A 36 3.07 6.80 -4.21
N LEU A 37 3.42 8.08 -4.25
CA LEU A 37 2.51 9.17 -4.59
C LEU A 37 2.70 9.54 -6.06
N GLY A 38 1.61 9.86 -6.75
CA GLY A 38 1.63 10.24 -8.15
C GLY A 38 0.25 10.61 -8.65
N GLU A 39 0.13 10.82 -9.94
CA GLU A 39 -1.17 11.00 -10.60
C GLU A 39 -1.64 9.64 -11.14
N ASP A 40 -2.94 9.40 -11.11
CA ASP A 40 -3.55 8.26 -11.80
C ASP A 40 -3.74 8.53 -13.31
N TRP A 41 -4.45 7.65 -14.00
CA TRP A 41 -4.70 7.80 -15.44
C TRP A 41 -5.67 8.94 -15.78
N THR A 42 -6.35 9.55 -14.80
CA THR A 42 -7.17 10.76 -14.97
C THR A 42 -6.44 12.03 -14.51
N GLU A 43 -5.14 11.93 -14.21
CA GLU A 43 -4.33 13.02 -13.68
C GLU A 43 -4.71 13.43 -12.24
N ASP A 44 -5.46 12.58 -11.52
CA ASP A 44 -5.87 12.85 -10.15
C ASP A 44 -4.78 12.44 -9.15
N PRO A 45 -4.45 13.29 -8.15
CA PRO A 45 -3.50 12.94 -7.10
C PRO A 45 -3.89 11.66 -6.38
N SER A 46 -2.92 10.75 -6.25
CA SER A 46 -3.15 9.37 -5.86
C SER A 46 -2.01 8.78 -5.03
N ILE A 47 -2.35 7.81 -4.19
CA ILE A 47 -1.43 6.93 -3.47
C ILE A 47 -1.60 5.49 -3.93
N PHE A 48 -0.49 4.85 -4.29
CA PHE A 48 -0.44 3.49 -4.80
C PHE A 48 0.23 2.59 -3.78
N PHE A 49 -0.55 1.82 -3.03
CA PHE A 49 -0.06 0.81 -2.11
C PHE A 49 0.28 -0.50 -2.83
N ARG A 50 1.44 -1.05 -2.50
CA ARG A 50 1.93 -2.36 -2.94
C ARG A 50 2.16 -3.20 -1.69
N ILE A 51 1.32 -4.20 -1.50
CA ILE A 51 1.29 -5.03 -0.29
C ILE A 51 1.75 -6.44 -0.64
N VAL A 52 2.79 -6.90 0.05
CA VAL A 52 3.26 -8.29 -0.02
C VAL A 52 2.68 -9.05 1.17
N LEU A 53 1.91 -10.08 0.87
CA LEU A 53 1.35 -11.00 1.86
C LEU A 53 2.26 -12.22 2.03
N SER A 54 2.18 -12.87 3.19
CA SER A 54 2.71 -14.22 3.34
C SER A 54 1.97 -15.17 2.39
N ASP A 55 2.62 -16.27 2.00
CA ASP A 55 1.98 -17.23 1.10
C ASP A 55 0.69 -17.82 1.72
N GLU A 56 0.68 -18.03 3.03
CA GLU A 56 -0.49 -18.49 3.78
C GLU A 56 -1.64 -17.46 3.73
N ALA A 57 -1.34 -16.18 3.97
CA ALA A 57 -2.31 -15.09 3.91
C ALA A 57 -2.81 -14.81 2.48
N SER A 58 -2.01 -15.17 1.48
CA SER A 58 -2.36 -15.07 0.07
C SER A 58 -3.18 -16.26 -0.45
N ALA A 59 -3.34 -17.32 0.35
CA ALA A 59 -4.08 -18.51 -0.05
C ALA A 59 -5.55 -18.17 -0.39
N PRO A 60 -6.18 -18.84 -1.38
CA PRO A 60 -7.54 -18.50 -1.83
C PRO A 60 -8.60 -18.44 -0.71
N SER A 61 -8.44 -19.26 0.32
CA SER A 61 -9.34 -19.30 1.48
C SER A 61 -9.23 -18.08 2.40
N ARG A 62 -8.07 -17.41 2.45
CA ARG A 62 -7.78 -16.28 3.36
C ARG A 62 -7.69 -14.94 2.64
N LEU A 63 -7.29 -14.95 1.37
CA LEU A 63 -6.96 -13.75 0.58
C LEU A 63 -8.03 -12.66 0.63
N ARG A 64 -9.32 -13.04 0.52
CA ARG A 64 -10.41 -12.06 0.54
C ARG A 64 -10.49 -11.32 1.88
N GLU A 65 -10.41 -12.05 2.98
CA GLU A 65 -10.51 -11.47 4.32
C GLU A 65 -9.27 -10.64 4.64
N THR A 66 -8.08 -11.21 4.42
CA THR A 66 -6.82 -10.50 4.69
C THR A 66 -6.69 -9.23 3.85
N SER A 67 -6.94 -9.29 2.55
CA SER A 67 -6.82 -8.10 1.69
C SER A 67 -7.86 -7.02 2.04
N ALA A 68 -9.10 -7.39 2.37
CA ALA A 68 -10.12 -6.43 2.79
C ALA A 68 -9.75 -5.75 4.12
N GLY A 69 -9.24 -6.53 5.07
CA GLY A 69 -8.82 -6.01 6.38
C GLY A 69 -7.63 -5.06 6.28
N VAL A 70 -6.59 -5.43 5.54
CA VAL A 70 -5.42 -4.56 5.32
C VAL A 70 -5.81 -3.27 4.60
N LYS A 71 -6.66 -3.34 3.56
CA LYS A 71 -7.16 -2.13 2.87
C LYS A 71 -7.86 -1.20 3.85
N LYS A 72 -8.82 -1.73 4.60
CA LYS A 72 -9.59 -0.95 5.58
C LYS A 72 -8.66 -0.27 6.58
N ARG A 73 -7.71 -1.02 7.15
CA ARG A 73 -6.79 -0.48 8.14
C ARG A 73 -5.87 0.59 7.56
N LEU A 74 -5.39 0.44 6.32
CA LEU A 74 -4.59 1.46 5.63
C LEU A 74 -5.40 2.74 5.37
N VAL A 75 -6.66 2.62 4.93
CA VAL A 75 -7.54 3.79 4.74
C VAL A 75 -7.76 4.50 6.07
N GLU A 76 -8.03 3.78 7.16
CA GLU A 76 -8.20 4.36 8.49
C GLU A 76 -6.93 5.00 9.06
N ALA A 77 -5.75 4.44 8.75
CA ALA A 77 -4.48 4.94 9.26
C ALA A 77 -3.96 6.19 8.52
N VAL A 78 -4.11 6.18 7.19
CA VAL A 78 -3.52 7.19 6.30
C VAL A 78 -4.52 8.31 5.97
N ASP A 79 -5.81 7.98 5.96
CA ASP A 79 -6.91 8.82 5.48
C ASP A 79 -6.58 9.53 4.14
N PRO A 80 -6.42 8.77 3.04
CA PRO A 80 -6.06 9.35 1.75
C PRO A 80 -7.04 10.43 1.28
N TYR A 81 -8.32 10.32 1.64
CA TYR A 81 -9.35 11.26 1.23
C TYR A 81 -9.16 12.64 1.86
N ASP A 82 -8.84 12.71 3.17
CA ASP A 82 -8.52 13.98 3.85
C ASP A 82 -7.27 14.65 3.25
N LEU A 83 -6.35 13.85 2.72
CA LEU A 83 -5.16 14.30 2.00
C LEU A 83 -5.43 14.67 0.53
N GLY A 84 -6.67 14.52 0.05
CA GLY A 84 -7.04 14.77 -1.35
C GLY A 84 -6.48 13.75 -2.34
N LEU A 85 -6.22 12.51 -1.89
CA LEU A 85 -5.62 11.44 -2.67
C LEU A 85 -6.62 10.30 -2.95
N GLN A 86 -6.61 9.77 -4.17
CA GLN A 86 -7.22 8.47 -4.48
C GLN A 86 -6.32 7.33 -4.02
N ALA A 87 -6.90 6.23 -3.54
CA ALA A 87 -6.13 5.11 -3.01
C ALA A 87 -6.26 3.84 -3.86
N TYR A 88 -5.12 3.34 -4.33
CA TYR A 88 -5.02 2.10 -5.10
C TYR A 88 -4.24 1.04 -4.33
N PHE A 89 -4.70 -0.21 -4.40
CA PHE A 89 -4.15 -1.30 -3.62
C PHE A 89 -3.85 -2.51 -4.52
N ASN A 90 -2.56 -2.84 -4.62
CA ASN A 90 -2.10 -4.05 -5.30
C ASN A 90 -1.54 -5.04 -4.28
N PHE A 91 -1.84 -6.31 -4.48
CA PHE A 91 -1.40 -7.41 -3.61
C PHE A 91 -0.53 -8.37 -4.39
N ARG A 92 0.43 -8.97 -3.70
CA ARG A 92 1.28 -10.03 -4.21
C ARG A 92 1.66 -10.98 -3.07
N SER A 93 1.83 -12.27 -3.35
CA SER A 93 2.36 -13.23 -2.38
C SER A 93 3.89 -13.09 -2.23
N SER A 94 4.45 -13.72 -1.21
CA SER A 94 5.90 -13.71 -0.97
C SER A 94 6.64 -14.50 -2.04
N SER A 95 6.06 -15.64 -2.44
CA SER A 95 6.56 -16.46 -3.56
C SER A 95 6.56 -15.67 -4.88
N GLU A 96 5.45 -15.01 -5.23
CA GLU A 96 5.37 -14.17 -6.44
C GLU A 96 6.37 -13.01 -6.41
N GLN A 97 6.60 -12.41 -5.23
CA GLN A 97 7.56 -11.33 -5.08
C GLN A 97 9.01 -11.81 -5.24
N ALA A 98 9.33 -13.01 -4.77
CA ALA A 98 10.67 -13.59 -4.88
C ALA A 98 11.05 -13.91 -6.35
N GLU A 99 10.06 -14.26 -7.17
CA GLU A 99 10.26 -14.56 -8.60
C GLU A 99 10.28 -13.29 -9.48
N SER A 100 9.86 -12.15 -8.95
CA SER A 100 9.67 -10.92 -9.73
C SER A 100 10.81 -9.90 -9.55
N GLY A 101 11.49 -9.56 -10.65
CA GLY A 101 12.48 -8.49 -10.71
C GLY A 101 11.89 -7.07 -10.86
N ASP A 102 10.58 -6.90 -10.66
CA ASP A 102 9.89 -5.62 -10.87
C ASP A 102 10.38 -4.56 -9.85
N ALA A 103 11.13 -3.57 -10.34
CA ALA A 103 11.70 -2.49 -9.55
C ALA A 103 10.65 -1.67 -8.80
N ALA A 104 9.42 -1.58 -9.31
CA ALA A 104 8.34 -0.89 -8.61
C ALA A 104 7.97 -1.60 -7.29
N TRP A 105 8.29 -2.89 -7.17
CA TRP A 105 8.00 -3.69 -6.00
C TRP A 105 9.20 -3.91 -5.09
N ASN A 106 10.43 -3.45 -5.41
CA ASN A 106 11.62 -3.71 -4.59
C ASN A 106 11.91 -2.57 -3.59
#